data_AF-A0A7G9P2R1-F1
#
_entry.id   AF-A0A7G9P2R1-F1
#
_cell.length_a   1.000
_cell.length_b   1.000
_cell.length_c   1.000
_cell.angle_alpha   90.00
_cell.angle_beta   90.00
_cell.angle_gamma   90.00
#
_symmetry.space_group_name_H-M   'P 1'
#
loop_
_entity.id
_entity.type
_entity.pdbx_description
1 polymer ?
#
loop_
_entity_poly.entity_id
_entity_poly.type
_entity_poly.pdbx_seq_one_letter_code
_entity_poly.pdbx_strand_id
1 'polypeptide(L)'
;MQRKITLWALMLVLTMGLSAWAADGQGQGERRGGVDGPRRGPGSFLRHALSKLDLTEDQHAAIRELVQAHREKAEAWREQHKDELQPLFEKLREARKNQDREVAREVMVKIRELHQSGPNPEELLEKIKGQLTEQQQAQLQKLVEQARERMKQRGDGDRPSRREKRQGDNN
;
A
#
# COMPACT_ATOMS: atom_id res chain seq x y z
N MET A 1 -22.45 -36.42 -22.95
CA MET A 1 -21.67 -35.82 -24.06
C MET A 1 -20.20 -35.81 -23.68
N GLN A 2 -19.34 -36.10 -24.65
CA GLN A 2 -17.96 -36.55 -24.49
C GLN A 2 -16.98 -35.44 -24.08
N ARG A 3 -15.92 -35.89 -23.39
CA ARG A 3 -14.78 -35.16 -22.84
C ARG A 3 -13.98 -34.42 -23.91
N LYS A 4 -13.36 -33.29 -23.55
CA LYS A 4 -12.09 -32.85 -24.15
C LYS A 4 -11.11 -32.42 -23.06
N ILE A 5 -10.20 -33.34 -22.79
CA ILE A 5 -8.95 -33.18 -22.04
C ILE A 5 -7.97 -32.58 -23.03
N THR A 6 -7.45 -31.39 -22.78
CA THR A 6 -6.38 -30.79 -23.60
C THR A 6 -5.06 -30.85 -22.86
N LEU A 7 -4.11 -31.47 -23.54
CA LEU A 7 -2.80 -31.92 -23.11
C LEU A 7 -1.84 -30.77 -22.79
N TRP A 8 -0.97 -31.07 -21.83
CA TRP A 8 0.22 -30.33 -21.44
C TRP A 8 1.19 -30.15 -22.61
N ALA A 9 1.78 -28.95 -22.73
CA ALA A 9 3.00 -28.72 -23.49
C ALA A 9 4.08 -28.18 -22.55
N LEU A 10 4.96 -29.10 -22.16
CA LEU A 10 6.19 -28.88 -21.43
C LEU A 10 7.21 -28.25 -22.40
N MET A 11 7.69 -27.04 -22.13
CA MET A 11 8.92 -26.54 -22.75
C MET A 11 9.84 -25.95 -21.69
N LEU A 12 10.94 -26.67 -21.52
CA LEU A 12 12.07 -26.41 -20.66
C LEU A 12 13.18 -25.87 -21.55
N VAL A 13 13.58 -24.60 -21.38
CA VAL A 13 14.90 -24.13 -21.83
C VAL A 13 15.48 -23.17 -20.80
N LEU A 14 16.54 -23.67 -20.17
CA LEU A 14 17.56 -22.98 -19.39
C LEU A 14 18.17 -21.81 -20.17
N THR A 15 18.39 -20.67 -19.53
CA THR A 15 19.62 -19.88 -19.73
C THR A 15 19.96 -19.10 -18.47
N MET A 16 21.04 -19.54 -17.82
CA MET A 16 21.74 -18.81 -16.78
C MET A 16 22.42 -17.57 -17.39
N GLY A 17 22.26 -16.43 -16.73
CA GLY A 17 23.05 -15.23 -16.96
C GLY A 17 23.40 -14.55 -15.64
N LEU A 18 24.40 -15.10 -14.94
CA LEU A 18 25.04 -14.43 -13.81
C LEU A 18 25.92 -13.30 -14.34
N SER A 19 25.57 -12.05 -14.03
CA SER A 19 26.49 -10.92 -14.09
C SER A 19 26.59 -10.32 -12.70
N ALA A 20 27.63 -10.72 -11.99
CA ALA A 20 28.11 -10.04 -10.80
C ALA A 20 28.79 -8.75 -11.24
N TRP A 21 28.17 -7.61 -10.94
CA TRP A 21 28.87 -6.32 -10.90
C TRP A 21 28.87 -5.85 -9.45
N ALA A 22 30.01 -6.07 -8.81
CA ALA A 22 30.42 -5.33 -7.63
C ALA A 22 30.81 -3.92 -8.09
N ALA A 23 30.05 -2.92 -7.66
CA ALA A 23 30.45 -1.52 -7.70
C ALA A 23 30.67 -1.07 -6.26
N ASP A 24 31.95 -1.10 -5.88
CA ASP A 24 32.47 -0.47 -4.68
C ASP A 24 32.39 1.05 -4.88
N GLY A 25 31.70 1.72 -3.95
CA GLY A 25 31.35 3.12 -4.05
C GLY A 25 31.04 3.66 -2.66
N GLN A 26 32.08 3.79 -1.84
CA GLN A 26 32.07 4.58 -0.60
C GLN A 26 31.82 6.06 -0.93
N GLY A 27 30.55 6.41 -1.13
CA GLY A 27 30.07 7.78 -1.09
C GLY A 27 29.52 8.08 0.30
N GLN A 28 30.35 8.63 1.18
CA GLN A 28 29.97 9.19 2.47
C GLN A 28 29.25 10.53 2.22
N GLY A 29 28.03 10.45 1.67
CA GLY A 29 27.15 11.59 1.47
C GLY A 29 26.30 11.81 2.72
N GLU A 30 26.48 12.97 3.36
CA GLU A 30 25.65 13.50 4.44
C GLU A 30 24.16 13.34 4.13
N ARG A 31 23.52 12.32 4.72
CA ARG A 31 22.07 12.15 4.66
C ARG A 31 21.42 13.11 5.64
N ARG A 32 21.34 14.38 5.22
CA ARG A 32 20.36 15.35 5.69
C ARG A 32 19.02 14.63 5.76
N GLY A 33 18.46 14.52 6.96
CA GLY A 33 17.29 13.69 7.29
C GLY A 33 16.00 14.13 6.61
N GLY A 34 15.91 13.96 5.30
CA GLY A 34 14.68 14.05 4.54
C GLY A 34 13.80 12.86 4.89
N VAL A 35 12.67 13.16 5.51
CA VAL A 35 11.54 12.23 5.72
C VAL A 35 10.82 12.03 4.37
N ASP A 36 11.59 11.67 3.34
CA ASP A 36 11.15 11.42 1.96
C ASP A 36 11.55 10.00 1.54
N GLY A 37 11.32 9.02 2.43
CA GLY A 37 11.18 7.65 1.96
C GLY A 37 9.98 7.58 1.01
N PRO A 38 10.02 6.79 -0.08
CA PRO A 38 8.91 6.67 -1.00
C PRO A 38 7.66 6.37 -0.19
N ARG A 39 6.72 7.32 -0.18
CA ARG A 39 5.44 7.19 0.51
C ARG A 39 4.74 5.98 -0.09
N ARG A 40 4.95 4.81 0.50
CA ARG A 40 4.21 3.59 0.19
C ARG A 40 2.78 3.88 0.63
N GLY A 41 2.02 4.50 -0.26
CA GLY A 41 0.61 4.79 -0.04
C GLY A 41 -0.18 3.50 0.18
N PRO A 42 -1.43 3.60 0.63
CA PRO A 42 -2.31 2.46 0.88
C PRO A 42 -2.35 1.45 -0.30
N GLY A 43 -2.28 1.92 -1.55
CA GLY A 43 -2.24 1.07 -2.74
C GLY A 43 -0.98 0.21 -2.92
N SER A 44 0.10 0.49 -2.16
CA SER A 44 1.35 -0.28 -2.24
C SER A 44 1.20 -1.69 -1.70
N PHE A 45 0.29 -1.94 -0.76
CA PHE A 45 0.09 -3.28 -0.21
C PHE A 45 -0.60 -4.20 -1.22
N LEU A 46 -1.72 -3.74 -1.80
CA LEU A 46 -2.49 -4.54 -2.75
C LEU A 46 -1.64 -4.94 -3.96
N ARG A 47 -0.87 -4.00 -4.52
CA ARG A 47 0.04 -4.28 -5.64
C ARG A 47 1.06 -5.37 -5.28
N HIS A 48 1.62 -5.32 -4.08
CA HIS A 48 2.59 -6.31 -3.58
C HIS A 48 1.95 -7.66 -3.27
N ALA A 49 0.71 -7.67 -2.79
CA ALA A 49 -0.02 -8.91 -2.53
C ALA A 49 -0.35 -9.63 -3.84
N LEU A 50 -0.84 -8.90 -4.85
CA LEU A 50 -1.17 -9.45 -6.16
C LEU A 50 0.06 -9.96 -6.91
N SER A 51 1.22 -9.30 -6.78
CA SER A 51 2.46 -9.78 -7.41
C SER A 51 3.00 -11.09 -6.83
N LYS A 52 2.42 -11.57 -5.71
CA LYS A 52 2.77 -12.86 -5.10
C LYS A 52 1.81 -13.98 -5.46
N LEU A 53 0.71 -13.66 -6.13
CA LEU A 53 -0.22 -14.65 -6.65
C LEU A 53 0.24 -15.06 -8.04
N ASP A 54 0.11 -16.34 -8.34
CA ASP A 54 0.32 -16.86 -9.69
C ASP A 54 -0.94 -16.59 -10.51
N LEU A 55 -1.02 -15.39 -11.10
CA LEU A 55 -2.18 -14.94 -11.88
C LEU A 55 -1.98 -15.26 -13.35
N THR A 56 -3.04 -15.70 -14.02
CA THR A 56 -3.04 -15.82 -15.48
C THR A 56 -2.96 -14.44 -16.14
N GLU A 57 -2.60 -14.41 -17.43
CA GLU A 57 -2.58 -13.16 -18.22
C GLU A 57 -3.97 -12.49 -18.23
N ASP A 58 -5.03 -13.29 -18.39
CA ASP A 58 -6.41 -12.81 -18.35
C ASP A 58 -6.79 -12.20 -16.99
N GLN A 59 -6.41 -12.86 -15.88
CA GLN A 59 -6.62 -12.32 -14.53
C GLN A 59 -5.85 -11.02 -14.33
N HIS A 60 -4.61 -10.95 -14.81
CA HIS A 60 -3.81 -9.73 -14.77
C HIS A 60 -4.45 -8.58 -15.54
N ALA A 61 -5.01 -8.84 -16.71
CA ALA A 61 -5.70 -7.84 -17.52
C ALA A 61 -6.97 -7.34 -16.80
N ALA A 62 -7.84 -8.25 -16.35
CA ALA A 62 -9.08 -7.92 -15.64
C ALA A 62 -8.82 -7.11 -14.36
N ILE A 63 -7.83 -7.51 -13.55
CA ILE A 63 -7.46 -6.80 -12.33
C ILE A 63 -6.90 -5.41 -12.64
N ARG A 64 -6.13 -5.25 -13.72
CA ARG A 64 -5.59 -3.95 -14.13
C ARG A 64 -6.70 -2.98 -14.49
N GLU A 65 -7.70 -3.43 -15.23
CA GLU A 65 -8.88 -2.62 -15.58
C GLU A 65 -9.65 -2.19 -14.33
N LEU A 66 -9.89 -3.10 -13.38
CA LEU A 66 -10.54 -2.79 -12.10
C LEU A 66 -9.77 -1.72 -11.30
N VAL A 67 -8.45 -1.86 -11.21
CA VAL A 67 -7.58 -0.90 -10.50
C VAL A 67 -7.57 0.46 -11.20
N GLN A 68 -7.51 0.47 -12.54
CA GLN A 68 -7.53 1.71 -13.32
C GLN A 68 -8.87 2.44 -13.17
N ALA A 69 -9.99 1.74 -13.30
CA ALA A 69 -11.32 2.32 -13.12
C ALA A 69 -11.53 2.85 -11.68
N HIS A 70 -11.04 2.14 -10.66
CA HIS A 70 -11.10 2.62 -9.29
C HIS A 70 -10.22 3.86 -9.08
N ARG A 71 -9.04 3.91 -9.69
CA ARG A 71 -8.14 5.05 -9.64
C ARG A 71 -8.79 6.29 -10.25
N GLU A 72 -9.42 6.17 -11.40
CA GLU A 72 -10.13 7.26 -12.07
C GLU A 72 -11.28 7.79 -11.20
N LYS A 73 -12.08 6.90 -10.61
CA LYS A 73 -13.12 7.28 -9.64
C LYS A 73 -12.53 8.03 -8.44
N ALA A 74 -11.39 7.57 -7.92
CA ALA A 74 -10.75 8.20 -6.78
C ALA A 74 -10.12 9.55 -7.14
N GLU A 75 -9.61 9.71 -8.36
CA GLU A 75 -9.12 10.99 -8.90
C GLU A 75 -10.28 11.98 -9.07
N ALA A 76 -11.38 11.56 -9.71
CA ALA A 76 -12.57 12.38 -9.88
C ALA A 76 -13.16 12.83 -8.53
N TRP A 77 -13.29 11.91 -7.56
CA TRP A 77 -13.77 12.23 -6.22
C TRP A 77 -12.86 13.22 -5.50
N ARG A 78 -11.53 13.06 -5.61
CA ARG A 78 -10.57 14.01 -5.02
C ARG A 78 -10.66 15.39 -5.63
N GLU A 79 -10.87 15.49 -6.94
CA GLU A 79 -11.01 16.79 -7.61
C GLU A 79 -12.33 17.47 -7.20
N GLN A 80 -13.44 16.71 -7.16
CA GLN A 80 -14.75 17.21 -6.74
C GLN A 80 -14.75 17.77 -5.31
N HIS A 81 -14.04 17.12 -4.39
CA HIS A 81 -13.99 17.50 -2.98
C HIS A 81 -12.72 18.26 -2.59
N LYS A 82 -11.94 18.73 -3.56
CA LYS A 82 -10.66 19.40 -3.30
C LYS A 82 -10.80 20.63 -2.40
N ASP A 83 -11.81 21.46 -2.67
CA ASP A 83 -12.06 22.70 -1.93
C ASP A 83 -12.56 22.45 -0.50
N GLU A 84 -13.17 21.30 -0.24
CA GLU A 84 -13.55 20.86 1.10
C GLU A 84 -12.37 20.22 1.84
N LEU A 85 -11.57 19.41 1.15
CA LEU A 85 -10.43 18.68 1.71
C LEU A 85 -9.25 19.58 2.06
N GLN A 86 -8.92 20.54 1.18
CA GLN A 86 -7.77 21.42 1.36
C GLN A 86 -7.78 22.17 2.70
N PRO A 87 -8.85 22.90 3.09
CA PRO A 87 -8.89 23.61 4.37
C PRO A 87 -8.89 22.64 5.55
N LEU A 88 -9.45 21.43 5.43
CA LEU A 88 -9.36 20.41 6.48
C LEU A 88 -7.91 19.95 6.67
N PHE A 89 -7.15 19.72 5.59
CA PHE A 89 -5.74 19.35 5.72
C PHE A 89 -4.86 20.46 6.29
N GLU A 90 -5.15 21.72 5.94
CA GLU A 90 -4.48 22.88 6.51
C GLU A 90 -4.75 23.00 8.02
N LYS A 91 -6.03 22.93 8.43
CA LYS A 91 -6.42 22.91 9.85
C LYS A 91 -5.77 21.75 10.62
N LEU A 92 -5.73 20.55 10.03
CA LEU A 92 -5.07 19.41 10.65
C LEU A 92 -3.56 19.64 10.82
N ARG A 93 -2.91 20.28 9.84
CA ARG A 93 -1.49 20.62 9.89
C ARG A 93 -1.21 21.63 11.01
N GLU A 94 -2.04 22.67 11.12
CA GLU A 94 -1.93 23.69 12.17
C GLU A 94 -2.18 23.11 13.56
N ALA A 95 -3.25 22.31 13.72
CA ALA A 95 -3.54 21.64 14.98
C ALA A 95 -2.38 20.74 15.43
N ARG A 96 -1.75 20.01 14.50
CA ARG A 96 -0.53 19.21 14.81
C ARG A 96 0.66 20.08 15.20
N LYS A 97 0.87 21.23 14.52
CA LYS A 97 1.94 22.17 14.84
C LYS A 97 1.76 22.75 16.25
N ASN A 98 0.54 23.05 16.63
CA ASN A 98 0.17 23.64 17.93
C ASN A 98 -0.08 22.58 19.02
N GLN A 99 0.08 21.29 18.71
CA GLN A 99 -0.23 20.17 19.59
C GLN A 99 -1.69 20.14 20.10
N ASP A 100 -2.60 20.78 19.36
CA ASP A 100 -4.03 20.81 19.65
C ASP A 100 -4.68 19.48 19.26
N ARG A 101 -4.80 18.59 20.25
CA ARG A 101 -5.33 17.24 20.06
C ARG A 101 -6.83 17.21 19.88
N GLU A 102 -7.55 18.23 20.30
CA GLU A 102 -9.02 18.27 20.19
C GLU A 102 -9.39 18.66 18.78
N VAL A 103 -8.85 19.78 18.28
CA VAL A 103 -9.06 20.22 16.89
C VAL A 103 -8.57 19.17 15.91
N ALA A 104 -7.41 18.54 16.16
CA ALA A 104 -6.93 17.47 15.29
C ALA A 104 -7.89 16.27 15.24
N ARG A 105 -8.54 15.91 16.35
CA ARG A 105 -9.52 14.82 16.38
C ARG A 105 -10.78 15.18 15.60
N GLU A 106 -11.33 16.37 15.82
CA GLU A 106 -12.52 16.84 15.11
C GLU A 106 -12.31 16.90 13.59
N VAL A 107 -11.18 17.46 13.15
CA VAL A 107 -10.85 17.55 11.72
C VAL A 107 -10.68 16.15 11.11
N MET A 108 -10.09 15.20 11.85
CA MET A 108 -9.98 13.81 11.38
C MET A 108 -11.35 13.12 11.26
N VAL A 109 -12.33 13.44 12.11
CA VAL A 109 -13.70 12.94 11.96
C VAL A 109 -14.31 13.47 10.66
N LYS A 110 -14.20 14.78 10.41
CA LYS A 110 -14.73 15.40 9.17
C LYS A 110 -14.09 14.82 7.91
N ILE A 111 -12.77 14.63 7.91
CA ILE A 111 -12.06 13.99 6.79
C ILE A 111 -12.58 12.56 6.59
N ARG A 112 -12.81 11.81 7.67
CA ARG A 112 -13.33 10.44 7.60
C ARG A 112 -14.75 10.40 7.04
N GLU A 113 -15.64 11.25 7.53
CA GLU A 113 -17.02 11.37 7.03
C GLU A 113 -17.04 11.70 5.54
N LEU A 114 -16.21 12.66 5.11
CA LEU A 114 -16.08 13.00 3.70
C LEU A 114 -15.61 11.78 2.88
N HIS A 115 -14.58 11.06 3.36
CA HIS A 115 -14.07 9.85 2.72
C HIS A 115 -15.08 8.69 2.64
N GLN A 116 -16.12 8.64 3.50
CA GLN A 116 -17.15 7.59 3.42
C GLN A 116 -18.00 7.70 2.14
N SER A 117 -18.10 8.89 1.55
CA SER A 117 -18.76 9.10 0.26
C SER A 117 -17.88 8.72 -0.95
N GLY A 118 -16.58 8.51 -0.70
CA GLY A 118 -15.60 8.25 -1.75
C GLY A 118 -15.50 6.78 -2.14
N PRO A 119 -14.70 6.47 -3.19
CA PRO A 119 -14.46 5.10 -3.61
C PRO A 119 -13.87 4.25 -2.49
N ASN A 120 -14.57 3.20 -2.10
CA ASN A 120 -14.15 2.33 -1.01
C ASN A 120 -13.10 1.29 -1.51
N PRO A 121 -11.90 1.23 -0.90
CA PRO A 121 -10.91 0.21 -1.25
C PRO A 121 -11.36 -1.22 -0.98
N GLU A 122 -12.32 -1.44 -0.06
CA GLU A 122 -12.88 -2.77 0.22
C GLU A 122 -13.69 -3.29 -0.98
N GLU A 123 -14.50 -2.45 -1.62
CA GLU A 123 -15.23 -2.82 -2.84
C GLU A 123 -14.29 -3.23 -3.98
N LEU A 124 -13.16 -2.53 -4.14
CA LEU A 124 -12.15 -2.90 -5.12
C LEU A 124 -11.57 -4.29 -4.79
N LEU A 125 -11.27 -4.55 -3.52
CA LEU A 125 -10.74 -5.84 -3.09
C LEU A 125 -11.74 -6.99 -3.33
N GLU A 126 -13.03 -6.78 -3.09
CA GLU A 126 -14.08 -7.76 -3.38
C GLU A 126 -14.16 -8.08 -4.87
N LYS A 127 -14.15 -7.06 -5.73
CA LYS A 127 -14.15 -7.26 -7.19
C LYS A 127 -12.92 -8.03 -7.67
N ILE A 128 -11.75 -7.72 -7.11
CA ILE A 128 -10.51 -8.44 -7.40
C ILE A 128 -10.63 -9.90 -6.95
N LYS A 129 -11.14 -10.18 -5.74
CA LYS A 129 -11.36 -11.55 -5.26
C LYS A 129 -12.26 -12.34 -6.22
N GLY A 130 -13.28 -11.72 -6.79
CA GLY A 130 -14.14 -12.35 -7.80
C GLY A 130 -13.42 -12.79 -9.08
N GLN A 131 -12.22 -12.29 -9.36
CA GLN A 131 -11.38 -12.72 -10.48
C GLN A 131 -10.40 -13.85 -10.11
N LEU A 132 -10.29 -14.19 -8.83
CA LEU A 132 -9.34 -15.16 -8.30
C LEU A 132 -9.99 -16.53 -8.10
N THR A 133 -9.19 -17.59 -8.25
CA THR A 133 -9.57 -18.94 -7.84
C THR A 133 -9.64 -19.05 -6.32
N GLU A 134 -10.34 -20.05 -5.79
CA GLU A 134 -10.42 -20.28 -4.34
C GLU A 134 -9.03 -20.40 -3.67
N GLN A 135 -8.08 -21.05 -4.35
CA GLN A 135 -6.70 -21.19 -3.87
C GLN A 135 -5.98 -19.84 -3.81
N GLN A 136 -6.11 -19.01 -4.86
CA GLN A 136 -5.53 -17.67 -4.90
C GLN A 136 -6.17 -16.74 -3.86
N GLN A 137 -7.49 -16.86 -3.64
CA GLN A 137 -8.21 -16.11 -2.61
C GLN A 137 -7.70 -16.46 -1.20
N ALA A 138 -7.51 -17.74 -0.89
CA ALA A 138 -6.96 -18.19 0.38
C ALA A 138 -5.52 -17.66 0.59
N GLN A 139 -4.70 -17.66 -0.46
CA GLN A 139 -3.35 -17.08 -0.40
C GLN A 139 -3.38 -15.56 -0.18
N LEU A 140 -4.28 -14.85 -0.87
CA LEU A 140 -4.47 -13.42 -0.69
C LEU A 140 -4.91 -13.10 0.75
N GLN A 141 -5.84 -13.88 1.32
CA GLN A 141 -6.28 -13.71 2.70
C GLN A 141 -5.12 -13.86 3.69
N LYS A 142 -4.29 -14.89 3.52
CA LYS A 142 -3.08 -15.08 4.36
C LYS A 142 -2.12 -13.88 4.27
N LEU A 143 -1.94 -13.30 3.07
CA LEU A 143 -1.11 -12.11 2.90
C LEU A 143 -1.70 -10.88 3.59
N VAL A 144 -3.03 -10.73 3.57
CA VAL A 144 -3.75 -9.66 4.29
C VAL A 144 -3.60 -9.82 5.81
N GLU A 145 -3.77 -11.03 6.33
CA GLU A 145 -3.60 -11.34 7.75
C GLU A 145 -2.17 -11.05 8.22
N GLN A 146 -1.16 -11.52 7.47
CA GLN A 146 0.25 -11.21 7.74
C GLN A 146 0.53 -9.71 7.74
N ALA A 147 -0.07 -8.95 6.83
CA ALA A 147 0.08 -7.49 6.81
C ALA A 147 -0.58 -6.84 8.03
N ARG A 148 -1.75 -7.34 8.44
CA ARG A 148 -2.45 -6.87 9.66
C ARG A 148 -1.63 -7.15 10.91
N GLU A 149 -1.04 -8.33 11.05
CA GLU A 149 -0.15 -8.68 12.16
C GLU A 149 1.08 -7.78 12.21
N ARG A 150 1.73 -7.53 11.06
CA ARG A 150 2.85 -6.60 10.96
C ARG A 150 2.45 -5.18 11.35
N MET A 151 1.23 -4.75 11.04
CA MET A 151 0.74 -3.44 11.48
C MET A 151 0.48 -3.39 12.98
N LYS A 152 -0.09 -4.45 13.58
CA LYS A 152 -0.23 -4.55 15.04
C LYS A 152 1.12 -4.49 15.75
N GLN A 153 2.09 -5.28 15.30
CA GLN A 153 3.46 -5.26 15.84
C GLN A 153 4.13 -3.89 15.71
N ARG A 154 3.78 -3.10 14.68
CA ARG A 154 4.28 -1.72 14.51
C ARG A 154 3.51 -0.68 15.33
N GLY A 155 2.27 -0.96 15.71
CA GLY A 155 1.42 -0.09 16.51
C GLY A 155 1.63 -0.29 18.01
N ASP A 156 1.84 -1.53 18.44
CA ASP A 156 2.07 -1.93 19.83
C ASP A 156 3.55 -1.96 20.21
N GLY A 157 4.45 -1.93 19.21
CA GLY A 157 5.88 -1.82 19.42
C GLY A 157 6.23 -0.43 19.93
N ASP A 158 6.37 -0.34 21.25
CA ASP A 158 7.15 0.63 22.00
C ASP A 158 8.24 1.22 21.10
N ARG A 159 7.96 2.36 20.47
CA ARG A 159 9.00 3.15 19.83
C ARG A 159 9.73 3.74 21.02
N PRO A 160 10.94 3.26 21.40
CA PRO A 160 11.75 4.01 22.35
C PRO A 160 11.82 5.40 21.74
N SER A 161 11.22 6.35 22.45
CA SER A 161 11.10 7.69 21.94
C SER A 161 12.52 8.08 21.56
N ARG A 162 12.73 8.57 20.34
CA ARG A 162 14.04 9.03 19.85
C ARG A 162 14.65 10.16 20.70
N ARG A 163 14.02 10.45 21.85
CA ARG A 163 14.39 11.37 22.91
C ARG A 163 15.36 10.73 23.91
N GLU A 164 15.29 9.42 24.14
CA GLU A 164 16.09 8.75 25.17
C GLU A 164 17.54 8.46 24.73
N LYS A 165 17.77 8.27 23.41
CA LYS A 165 19.12 8.16 22.85
C LYS A 165 19.88 9.48 22.68
N ARG A 166 19.30 10.63 23.04
CA ARG A 166 19.97 11.94 22.95
C ARG A 166 20.47 12.49 24.29
N GLN A 167 20.11 11.88 25.41
CA GLN A 167 20.55 12.32 26.74
C GLN A 167 21.78 11.59 27.28
N GLY A 168 22.29 10.58 26.57
CA GLY A 168 23.47 9.80 26.99
C GLY A 168 24.83 10.29 26.47
N ASP A 169 24.86 11.15 25.45
CA ASP A 169 26.12 11.53 24.76
C ASP A 169 26.64 12.92 25.17
N ASN A 170 26.21 13.46 26.31
CA ASN A 170 26.55 14.81 26.77
C ASN A 170 27.12 14.82 28.20
N ASN A 171 27.94 13.83 28.56
CA ASN A 171 28.76 13.86 29.77
C ASN A 171 30.14 13.27 29.51
#